data_AF-A0A7K7LJ91-F1
#
_entry.id   AF-A0A7K7LJ91-F1
#
_cell.length_a   1.000
_cell.length_b   1.000
_cell.length_c   1.000
_cell.angle_alpha   90.00
_cell.angle_beta   90.00
_cell.angle_gamma   90.00
#
_symmetry.space_group_name_H-M   'P 1'
#
loop_
_entity.id
_entity.type
_entity.pdbx_description
1 polymer ?
#
loop_
_entity_poly.entity_id
_entity_poly.type
_entity_poly.pdbx_seq_one_letter_code
_entity_poly.pdbx_strand_id
1 'polypeptide(L)'
;QMPNSSSVSEFHLLAFADTRELQLLHFTLFLGIYLAAILGNGLILTAVACDHCLHTPMYFFLLNLALLDLGYISTSAPTAMANSLWDTRVISYKGCVAQVFFLVFFFGSEYSLLTVMAYDRYVAICKPLHYGSLVGSRACTQMAAAAWGSAFLNAVLHTANTFSLPLCQGNVVDQFFCEIPQILKLSCSDVYLREGQLLIFSACLTTVCFVFIVVSYVQIFRVVLRMPSDQGWYKAFSTCLPHLAVVSLFVSTVIFAHLKPPLISSASIDLVVAVLYSLAPPALNPLIYSMRNQELKDAL
;
A
#
# COMPACT_ATOMS: atom_id res chain seq x y z
N GLN A 1 -17.31 -18.35 35.88
CA GLN A 1 -17.89 -17.02 35.62
C GLN A 1 -17.43 -16.59 34.24
N MET A 2 -18.34 -16.48 33.28
CA MET A 2 -18.05 -15.84 31.99
C MET A 2 -17.83 -14.35 32.28
N PRO A 3 -16.71 -13.74 31.86
CA PRO A 3 -16.57 -12.30 31.98
C PRO A 3 -17.67 -11.63 31.16
N ASN A 4 -18.35 -10.64 31.76
CA ASN A 4 -19.31 -9.78 31.07
C ASN A 4 -18.69 -9.27 29.77
N SER A 5 -19.15 -9.79 28.61
CA SER A 5 -18.77 -9.26 27.31
C SER A 5 -19.53 -7.94 27.09
N SER A 6 -19.06 -6.86 27.70
CA SER A 6 -19.49 -5.52 27.28
C SER A 6 -19.10 -5.36 25.81
N SER A 7 -20.08 -5.18 24.93
CA SER A 7 -19.83 -4.90 23.52
C SER A 7 -18.98 -3.64 23.41
N VAL A 8 -17.73 -3.78 22.94
CA VAL A 8 -16.80 -2.66 22.76
C VAL A 8 -17.38 -1.71 21.72
N SER A 9 -17.82 -0.52 22.14
CA SER A 9 -18.35 0.51 21.25
C SER A 9 -17.23 1.36 20.62
N GLU A 10 -16.10 1.47 21.31
CA GLU A 10 -15.02 2.42 21.03
C GLU A 10 -13.65 1.82 21.33
N PHE A 11 -12.66 2.13 20.49
CA PHE A 11 -11.25 1.82 20.72
C PHE A 11 -10.48 3.09 21.05
N HIS A 12 -9.55 2.98 22.01
CA HIS A 12 -8.62 4.03 22.37
C HIS A 12 -7.29 3.84 21.65
N LEU A 13 -6.93 4.79 20.79
CA LEU A 13 -5.67 4.79 20.04
C LEU A 13 -4.55 5.43 20.88
N LEU A 14 -3.30 5.02 20.65
CA LEU A 14 -2.14 5.57 21.35
C LEU A 14 -1.91 7.05 20.94
N ALA A 15 -1.47 7.87 21.90
CA ALA A 15 -1.17 9.27 21.66
C ALA A 15 0.12 9.45 20.85
N PHE A 16 0.12 10.38 19.89
CA PHE A 16 1.29 10.75 19.08
C PHE A 16 2.40 11.44 19.90
N ALA A 17 2.02 12.14 20.97
CA ALA A 17 2.93 12.94 21.77
C ALA A 17 2.25 13.39 23.08
N ASP A 18 3.05 13.48 24.15
CA ASP A 18 2.60 14.01 25.44
C ASP A 18 2.50 15.55 25.47
N THR A 19 3.12 16.24 24.49
CA THR A 19 3.13 17.71 24.42
C THR A 19 2.39 18.24 23.19
N ARG A 20 1.67 19.34 23.39
CA ARG A 20 0.83 19.97 22.36
C ARG A 20 1.63 20.51 21.16
N GLU A 21 2.87 20.94 21.39
CA GLU A 21 3.77 21.38 20.30
C GLU A 21 4.11 20.23 19.35
N LEU A 22 4.38 19.05 19.90
CA LEU A 22 4.72 17.87 19.11
C LEU A 22 3.48 17.30 18.40
N GLN A 23 2.28 17.40 18.98
CA GLN A 23 1.02 17.11 18.28
C GLN A 23 0.79 18.06 17.08
N LEU A 24 1.08 19.35 17.22
CA LEU A 24 0.94 20.31 16.13
C LEU A 24 1.94 20.05 14.98
N LEU A 25 3.16 19.63 15.34
CA LEU A 25 4.18 19.23 14.37
C LEU A 25 3.74 18.01 13.57
N HIS A 26 3.24 16.95 14.23
CA HIS A 26 2.73 15.75 13.56
C HIS A 26 1.56 16.07 12.65
N PHE A 27 0.61 16.90 13.10
CA PHE A 27 -0.50 17.36 12.27
C PHE A 27 0.00 18.06 11.00
N THR A 28 0.94 19.00 11.14
CA THR A 28 1.50 19.76 10.01
C THR A 28 2.22 18.83 9.02
N LEU A 29 2.97 17.85 9.53
CA LEU A 29 3.63 16.83 8.72
C LEU A 29 2.62 15.99 7.93
N PHE A 30 1.60 15.45 8.60
CA PHE A 30 0.57 14.64 7.94
C PHE A 30 -0.23 15.42 6.92
N LEU A 31 -0.58 16.67 7.22
CA LEU A 31 -1.24 17.56 6.28
C LEU A 31 -0.38 17.79 5.03
N GLY A 32 0.92 18.06 5.22
CA GLY A 32 1.86 18.23 4.11
C GLY A 32 1.93 16.99 3.21
N ILE A 33 2.07 15.81 3.81
CA ILE A 33 2.13 14.53 3.07
C ILE A 33 0.80 14.28 2.34
N TYR A 34 -0.33 14.53 3.01
CA TYR A 34 -1.67 14.35 2.44
C TYR A 34 -1.91 15.24 1.21
N LEU A 35 -1.59 16.54 1.32
CA LEU A 35 -1.71 17.48 0.21
C LEU A 35 -0.78 17.12 -0.94
N ALA A 36 0.46 16.73 -0.65
CA ALA A 36 1.42 16.31 -1.68
C ALA A 36 0.93 15.06 -2.44
N ALA A 37 0.41 14.06 -1.73
CA ALA A 37 -0.12 12.85 -2.36
C ALA A 37 -1.39 13.12 -3.17
N ILE A 38 -2.32 13.96 -2.67
CA ILE A 38 -3.50 14.36 -3.43
C ILE A 38 -3.10 15.08 -4.71
N LEU A 39 -2.19 16.04 -4.60
CA LEU A 39 -1.74 16.81 -5.74
C LEU A 39 -1.03 15.90 -6.76
N GLY A 40 -0.06 15.09 -6.32
CA GLY A 40 0.72 14.22 -7.19
C GLY A 40 -0.13 13.16 -7.90
N ASN A 41 -0.97 12.44 -7.17
CA ASN A 41 -1.84 11.42 -7.75
C ASN A 41 -2.98 12.04 -8.58
N GLY A 42 -3.53 13.17 -8.14
CA GLY A 42 -4.53 13.93 -8.90
C GLY A 42 -3.97 14.40 -10.25
N LEU A 43 -2.74 14.90 -10.28
CA LEU A 43 -2.04 15.29 -11.50
C LEU A 43 -1.86 14.13 -12.47
N ILE A 44 -1.49 12.93 -11.97
CA ILE A 44 -1.40 11.72 -12.80
C ILE A 44 -2.76 11.36 -13.40
N LEU A 45 -3.82 11.39 -12.59
CA LEU A 45 -5.18 11.13 -13.07
C LEU A 45 -5.59 12.11 -14.17
N THR A 46 -5.33 13.40 -13.97
CA THR A 46 -5.67 14.42 -14.96
C THR A 46 -4.83 14.31 -16.22
N ALA A 47 -3.53 14.05 -16.11
CA ALA A 47 -2.64 13.92 -17.27
C ALA A 47 -3.07 12.74 -18.16
N VAL A 48 -3.32 11.57 -17.55
CA VAL A 48 -3.76 10.37 -18.29
C VAL A 48 -5.18 10.55 -18.86
N ALA A 49 -6.06 11.27 -18.18
CA ALA A 49 -7.41 11.52 -18.68
C ALA A 49 -7.46 12.53 -19.84
N CYS A 50 -6.55 13.50 -19.86
CA CYS A 50 -6.53 14.59 -20.85
C CYS A 50 -5.70 14.26 -22.10
N ASP A 51 -4.66 13.43 -21.98
CA ASP A 51 -3.78 13.09 -23.11
C ASP A 51 -4.05 11.69 -23.67
N HIS A 52 -4.67 11.64 -24.86
CA HIS A 52 -4.92 10.40 -25.59
C HIS A 52 -3.64 9.63 -25.96
N CYS A 53 -2.48 10.28 -26.03
CA CYS A 53 -1.20 9.63 -26.32
C CYS A 53 -0.72 8.75 -25.15
N LEU A 54 -1.23 8.99 -23.94
CA LEU A 54 -0.94 8.21 -22.74
C LEU A 54 -1.85 6.99 -22.59
N HIS A 55 -2.73 6.66 -23.55
CA HIS A 55 -3.60 5.47 -23.47
C HIS A 55 -2.85 4.16 -23.77
N THR A 56 -1.75 3.91 -23.08
CA THR A 56 -1.01 2.63 -23.10
C THR A 56 -1.32 1.78 -21.87
N PRO A 57 -1.13 0.45 -21.92
CA PRO A 57 -1.31 -0.45 -20.79
C PRO A 57 -0.66 0.01 -19.48
N MET A 58 0.56 0.52 -19.55
CA MET A 58 1.30 1.01 -18.38
C MET A 58 0.59 2.17 -17.69
N TYR A 59 0.11 3.16 -18.46
CA TYR A 59 -0.61 4.31 -17.92
C TYR A 59 -2.00 3.95 -17.39
N PHE A 60 -2.66 2.96 -17.98
CA PHE A 60 -3.87 2.39 -17.40
C PHE A 60 -3.60 1.83 -15.99
N PHE A 61 -2.48 1.12 -15.79
CA PHE A 61 -2.12 0.64 -14.45
C PHE A 61 -1.70 1.78 -13.52
N LEU A 62 -1.01 2.82 -14.00
CA LEU A 62 -0.69 4.01 -13.22
C LEU A 62 -1.95 4.78 -12.76
N LEU A 63 -2.98 4.86 -13.61
CA LEU A 63 -4.27 5.44 -13.25
C LEU A 63 -4.90 4.67 -12.08
N ASN A 64 -4.92 3.33 -12.17
CA ASN A 64 -5.44 2.49 -11.10
C ASN A 64 -4.60 2.63 -9.82
N LEU A 65 -3.28 2.69 -9.93
CA LEU A 65 -2.38 2.91 -8.80
C LEU A 65 -2.66 4.25 -8.12
N ALA A 66 -2.80 5.34 -8.88
CA ALA A 66 -3.11 6.67 -8.35
C ALA A 66 -4.49 6.70 -7.63
N LEU A 67 -5.49 5.98 -8.14
CA LEU A 67 -6.79 5.84 -7.46
C LEU A 67 -6.66 5.10 -6.11
N LEU A 68 -5.87 4.02 -6.07
CA LEU A 68 -5.62 3.28 -4.83
C LEU A 68 -4.83 4.11 -3.82
N ASP A 69 -3.81 4.85 -4.28
CA ASP A 69 -2.99 5.74 -3.44
C ASP A 69 -3.84 6.84 -2.79
N LEU A 70 -4.74 7.46 -3.55
CA LEU A 70 -5.71 8.44 -3.03
C LEU A 70 -6.65 7.82 -1.99
N GLY A 71 -7.16 6.61 -2.26
CA GLY A 71 -8.01 5.89 -1.32
C GLY A 71 -7.29 5.53 -0.02
N TYR A 72 -6.05 5.03 -0.15
CA TYR A 72 -5.20 4.63 0.98
C TYR A 72 -4.91 5.82 1.90
N ILE A 73 -4.46 6.93 1.34
CA ILE A 73 -4.09 8.09 2.14
C ILE A 73 -5.32 8.77 2.75
N SER A 74 -6.46 8.77 2.05
CA SER A 74 -7.72 9.30 2.58
C SER A 74 -8.31 8.45 3.71
N THR A 75 -7.89 7.18 3.83
CA THR A 75 -8.33 6.28 4.91
C THR A 75 -7.46 6.40 6.16
N SER A 76 -6.15 6.61 5.98
CA SER A 76 -5.17 6.65 7.08
C SER A 76 -4.93 8.07 7.63
N ALA A 77 -4.71 9.04 6.75
CA ALA A 77 -4.25 10.37 7.16
C ALA A 77 -5.31 11.20 7.91
N PRO A 78 -6.60 11.25 7.53
CA PRO A 78 -7.59 12.06 8.25
C PRO A 78 -7.78 11.64 9.71
N THR A 79 -7.76 10.34 9.99
CA THR A 79 -7.85 9.82 11.36
C THR A 79 -6.61 10.22 12.18
N ALA A 80 -5.41 10.08 11.61
CA ALA A 80 -4.18 10.51 12.27
C ALA A 80 -4.18 12.02 12.55
N MET A 81 -4.63 12.84 11.59
CA MET A 81 -4.74 14.29 11.74
C MET A 81 -5.79 14.69 12.80
N ALA A 82 -6.96 14.05 12.79
CA ALA A 82 -8.03 14.33 13.75
C ALA A 82 -7.59 14.00 15.19
N ASN A 83 -6.93 12.86 15.37
CA ASN A 83 -6.38 12.44 16.67
C ASN A 83 -5.33 13.44 17.19
N SER A 84 -4.52 14.01 16.29
CA SER A 84 -3.49 14.99 16.64
C SER A 84 -4.04 16.38 16.96
N LEU A 85 -5.16 16.79 16.33
CA LEU A 85 -5.76 18.11 16.52
C LEU A 85 -6.71 18.21 17.72
N TRP A 86 -7.58 17.20 17.87
CA TRP A 86 -8.66 17.25 18.86
C TRP A 86 -8.31 16.55 20.18
N ASP A 87 -7.13 15.91 20.29
CA ASP A 87 -6.74 15.01 21.40
C ASP A 87 -7.82 13.95 21.72
N THR A 88 -8.73 13.72 20.78
CA THR A 88 -9.74 12.68 20.84
C THR A 88 -9.10 11.39 20.39
N ARG A 89 -8.68 10.59 21.36
CA ARG A 89 -7.99 9.30 21.15
C ARG A 89 -8.95 8.16 20.84
N VAL A 90 -10.14 8.46 20.32
CA VAL A 90 -11.26 7.52 20.30
C VAL A 90 -11.72 7.32 18.87
N ILE A 91 -11.75 6.05 18.42
CA ILE A 91 -12.35 5.65 17.17
C ILE A 91 -13.53 4.71 17.46
N SER A 92 -14.66 4.95 16.78
CA SER A 92 -15.80 4.03 16.90
C SER A 92 -15.43 2.65 16.36
N TYR A 93 -16.02 1.59 16.92
CA TYR A 93 -15.82 0.23 16.44
C TYR A 93 -16.06 0.11 14.92
N LYS A 94 -17.15 0.70 14.42
CA LYS A 94 -17.47 0.70 12.97
C LYS A 94 -16.44 1.47 12.14
N GLY A 95 -15.92 2.58 12.66
CA GLY A 95 -14.84 3.33 12.01
C GLY A 95 -13.56 2.51 11.93
N CYS A 96 -13.22 1.79 13.00
CA CYS A 96 -12.07 0.89 13.06
C CYS A 96 -12.20 -0.27 12.06
N VAL A 97 -13.38 -0.90 11.97
CA VAL A 97 -13.70 -1.95 10.99
C VAL A 97 -13.51 -1.43 9.56
N ALA A 98 -14.09 -0.27 9.25
CA ALA A 98 -13.99 0.33 7.92
C ALA A 98 -12.53 0.69 7.58
N GLN A 99 -11.79 1.29 8.52
CA GLN A 99 -10.38 1.64 8.34
C GLN A 99 -9.54 0.41 8.02
N VAL A 100 -9.65 -0.66 8.82
CA VAL A 100 -8.92 -1.92 8.57
C VAL A 100 -9.26 -2.51 7.22
N PHE A 101 -10.55 -2.58 6.88
CA PHE A 101 -11.01 -3.11 5.59
C PHE A 101 -10.37 -2.37 4.41
N PHE A 102 -10.47 -1.05 4.41
CA PHE A 102 -9.94 -0.23 3.33
C PHE A 102 -8.41 -0.29 3.26
N LEU A 103 -7.70 -0.28 4.39
CA LEU A 103 -6.24 -0.41 4.41
C LEU A 103 -5.78 -1.73 3.79
N VAL A 104 -6.39 -2.86 4.19
CA VAL A 104 -6.03 -4.18 3.63
C VAL A 104 -6.38 -4.25 2.14
N PHE A 105 -7.53 -3.71 1.75
CA PHE A 105 -7.97 -3.67 0.35
C PHE A 105 -7.01 -2.86 -0.52
N PHE A 106 -6.69 -1.63 -0.13
CA PHE A 106 -5.83 -0.75 -0.92
C PHE A 106 -4.40 -1.29 -0.99
N PHE A 107 -3.83 -1.71 0.14
CA PHE A 107 -2.49 -2.29 0.20
C PHE A 107 -2.37 -3.56 -0.67
N GLY A 108 -3.33 -4.49 -0.55
CA GLY A 108 -3.35 -5.71 -1.35
C GLY A 108 -3.54 -5.44 -2.85
N SER A 109 -4.38 -4.46 -3.18
CA SER A 109 -4.62 -4.05 -4.57
C SER A 109 -3.39 -3.40 -5.19
N GLU A 110 -2.72 -2.49 -4.46
CA GLU A 110 -1.49 -1.83 -4.90
C GLU A 110 -0.41 -2.87 -5.19
N TYR A 111 -0.18 -3.78 -4.25
CA TYR A 111 0.85 -4.82 -4.41
C TYR A 111 0.56 -5.77 -5.59
N SER A 112 -0.72 -6.13 -5.77
CA SER A 112 -1.16 -6.92 -6.92
C SER A 112 -0.96 -6.17 -8.24
N LEU A 113 -1.27 -4.88 -8.30
CA LEU A 113 -1.03 -4.05 -9.48
C LEU A 113 0.46 -3.90 -9.77
N LEU A 114 1.31 -3.71 -8.76
CA LEU A 114 2.76 -3.66 -8.95
C LEU A 114 3.28 -4.97 -9.56
N THR A 115 2.70 -6.11 -9.20
CA THR A 115 3.01 -7.41 -9.80
C THR A 115 2.59 -7.46 -11.28
N VAL A 116 1.39 -6.98 -11.60
CA VAL A 116 0.90 -6.89 -12.99
C VAL A 116 1.75 -5.93 -13.83
N MET A 117 2.18 -4.81 -13.26
CA MET A 117 3.09 -3.87 -13.94
C MET A 117 4.47 -4.49 -14.20
N ALA A 118 4.97 -5.36 -13.32
CA ALA A 118 6.20 -6.12 -13.60
C ALA A 118 6.02 -7.09 -14.77
N TYR A 119 4.85 -7.74 -14.86
CA TYR A 119 4.50 -8.60 -16.00
C TYR A 119 4.41 -7.82 -17.31
N ASP A 120 3.72 -6.67 -17.32
CA ASP A 120 3.65 -5.76 -18.47
C ASP A 120 5.04 -5.43 -19.03
N ARG A 121 5.95 -4.98 -18.15
CA ARG A 121 7.35 -4.68 -18.50
C ARG A 121 8.11 -5.89 -19.02
N TYR A 122 7.89 -7.05 -18.41
CA TYR A 122 8.51 -8.31 -18.85
C TYR A 122 8.08 -8.66 -20.27
N VAL A 123 6.78 -8.62 -20.57
CA VAL A 123 6.30 -8.95 -21.92
C VAL A 123 6.77 -7.91 -22.93
N ALA A 124 6.75 -6.62 -22.57
CA ALA A 124 7.21 -5.53 -23.44
C ALA A 124 8.67 -5.70 -23.89
N ILE A 125 9.56 -6.10 -22.98
CA ILE A 125 11.01 -6.19 -23.24
C ILE A 125 11.41 -7.59 -23.72
N CYS A 126 10.94 -8.64 -23.05
CA CYS A 126 11.39 -10.01 -23.34
C CYS A 126 10.60 -10.67 -24.47
N LYS A 127 9.38 -10.20 -24.79
CA LYS A 127 8.49 -10.79 -25.80
C LYS A 127 7.81 -9.72 -26.69
N PRO A 128 8.57 -8.79 -27.31
CA PRO A 128 7.99 -7.65 -28.03
C PRO A 128 7.03 -8.05 -29.16
N LEU A 129 7.31 -9.15 -29.88
CA LEU A 129 6.45 -9.65 -30.98
C LEU A 129 5.06 -10.13 -30.52
N HIS A 130 4.92 -10.51 -29.26
CA HIS A 130 3.67 -11.01 -28.69
C HIS A 130 3.02 -10.00 -27.74
N TYR A 131 3.58 -8.80 -27.59
CA TYR A 131 3.08 -7.82 -26.63
C TYR A 131 1.63 -7.42 -26.92
N GLY A 132 1.30 -7.13 -28.19
CA GLY A 132 -0.05 -6.71 -28.55
C GLY A 132 -1.13 -7.80 -28.38
N SER A 133 -0.76 -9.08 -28.43
CA SER A 133 -1.70 -10.18 -28.21
C SER A 133 -1.84 -10.57 -26.73
N LEU A 134 -0.76 -10.45 -25.95
CA LEU A 134 -0.73 -10.82 -24.54
C LEU A 134 -1.18 -9.66 -23.60
N VAL A 135 -0.87 -8.42 -23.96
CA VAL A 135 -1.11 -7.21 -23.17
C VAL A 135 -1.98 -6.23 -23.98
N GLY A 136 -3.14 -6.72 -24.41
CA GLY A 136 -4.17 -5.88 -25.02
C GLY A 136 -5.03 -5.19 -23.96
N SER A 137 -5.77 -4.15 -24.36
CA SER A 137 -6.67 -3.38 -23.47
C SER A 137 -7.61 -4.27 -22.62
N ARG A 138 -8.25 -5.26 -23.26
CA ARG A 138 -9.13 -6.22 -22.56
C ARG A 138 -8.40 -7.05 -21.50
N ALA A 139 -7.18 -7.50 -21.81
CA ALA A 139 -6.36 -8.25 -20.86
C ALA A 139 -5.96 -7.37 -19.67
N CYS A 140 -5.59 -6.10 -19.92
CA CYS A 140 -5.28 -5.14 -18.86
C CYS A 140 -6.47 -4.90 -17.92
N THR A 141 -7.67 -4.70 -18.47
CA THR A 141 -8.88 -4.54 -17.66
C THR A 141 -9.18 -5.80 -16.84
N GLN A 142 -9.03 -6.99 -17.44
CA GLN A 142 -9.22 -8.26 -16.73
C GLN A 142 -8.19 -8.46 -15.60
N MET A 143 -6.91 -8.14 -15.85
CA MET A 143 -5.85 -8.22 -14.83
C MET A 143 -6.08 -7.24 -13.69
N ALA A 144 -6.46 -5.99 -13.99
CA ALA A 144 -6.80 -5.00 -12.96
C ALA A 144 -8.03 -5.42 -12.15
N ALA A 145 -9.09 -5.89 -12.82
CA ALA A 145 -10.29 -6.40 -12.14
C ALA A 145 -9.98 -7.61 -11.25
N ALA A 146 -9.10 -8.52 -11.69
CA ALA A 146 -8.65 -9.65 -10.89
C ALA A 146 -7.81 -9.19 -9.69
N ALA A 147 -6.93 -8.21 -9.86
CA ALA A 147 -6.14 -7.61 -8.78
C ALA A 147 -7.05 -6.98 -7.71
N TRP A 148 -8.00 -6.15 -8.11
CA TRP A 148 -8.96 -5.51 -7.19
C TRP A 148 -9.89 -6.55 -6.54
N GLY A 149 -10.43 -7.48 -7.32
CA GLY A 149 -11.34 -8.51 -6.82
C GLY A 149 -10.69 -9.45 -5.81
N SER A 150 -9.46 -9.91 -6.08
CA SER A 150 -8.72 -10.76 -5.15
C SER A 150 -8.35 -10.03 -3.86
N ALA A 151 -7.89 -8.77 -3.96
CA ALA A 151 -7.60 -7.94 -2.80
C ALA A 151 -8.86 -7.63 -1.97
N PHE A 152 -10.00 -7.39 -2.63
CA PHE A 152 -11.29 -7.19 -1.96
C PHE A 152 -11.70 -8.43 -1.16
N LEU A 153 -11.66 -9.61 -1.77
CA LEU A 153 -11.98 -10.86 -1.08
C LEU A 153 -11.05 -11.10 0.10
N ASN A 154 -9.74 -10.84 -0.07
CA ASN A 154 -8.76 -10.95 0.99
C ASN A 154 -9.06 -9.97 2.15
N ALA A 155 -9.42 -8.72 1.83
CA ALA A 155 -9.80 -7.73 2.82
C ALA A 155 -11.07 -8.14 3.59
N VAL A 156 -12.11 -8.61 2.90
CA VAL A 156 -13.33 -9.14 3.54
C VAL A 156 -12.99 -10.28 4.48
N LEU A 157 -12.17 -11.25 4.03
CA LEU A 157 -11.78 -12.39 4.86
C LEU A 157 -11.02 -11.96 6.11
N HIS A 158 -10.01 -11.11 5.97
CA HIS A 158 -9.24 -10.64 7.13
C HIS A 158 -10.09 -9.81 8.09
N THR A 159 -10.86 -8.83 7.59
CA THR A 159 -11.71 -8.00 8.44
C THR A 159 -12.80 -8.83 9.13
N ALA A 160 -13.51 -9.70 8.40
CA ALA A 160 -14.58 -10.51 8.98
C ALA A 160 -14.05 -11.44 10.06
N ASN A 161 -12.90 -12.10 9.84
CA ASN A 161 -12.34 -12.98 10.85
C ASN A 161 -11.85 -12.19 12.07
N THR A 162 -11.15 -11.06 11.88
CA THR A 162 -10.52 -10.31 12.97
C THR A 162 -11.55 -9.71 13.91
N PHE A 163 -12.65 -9.19 13.36
CA PHE A 163 -13.71 -8.56 14.13
C PHE A 163 -14.80 -9.53 14.59
N SER A 164 -14.77 -10.80 14.16
CA SER A 164 -15.58 -11.88 14.73
C SER A 164 -14.99 -12.42 16.04
N LEU A 165 -13.77 -12.03 16.41
CA LEU A 165 -13.09 -12.52 17.60
C LEU A 165 -13.60 -11.82 18.87
N PRO A 166 -13.77 -12.56 19.99
CA PRO A 166 -14.00 -11.94 21.27
C PRO A 166 -12.73 -11.17 21.73
N LEU A 167 -12.92 -9.94 22.15
CA LEU A 167 -11.88 -9.09 22.75
C LEU A 167 -11.81 -9.37 24.25
N CYS A 168 -10.64 -9.79 24.74
CA CYS A 168 -10.43 -10.18 26.14
C CYS A 168 -9.57 -9.17 26.92
N GLN A 169 -8.69 -8.42 26.26
CA GLN A 169 -7.67 -7.58 26.92
C GLN A 169 -7.99 -6.07 26.92
N GLY A 170 -9.27 -5.70 26.79
CA GLY A 170 -9.72 -4.31 26.76
C GLY A 170 -9.81 -3.71 25.36
N ASN A 171 -9.75 -2.39 25.25
CA ASN A 171 -10.01 -1.62 24.01
C ASN A 171 -8.90 -0.63 23.65
N VAL A 172 -7.69 -0.79 24.19
CA VAL A 172 -6.53 0.09 23.94
C VAL A 172 -5.67 -0.47 22.81
N VAL A 173 -5.56 0.27 21.71
CA VAL A 173 -4.77 -0.10 20.52
C VAL A 173 -3.45 0.65 20.57
N ASP A 174 -2.34 -0.09 20.60
CA ASP A 174 -0.97 0.43 20.74
C ASP A 174 -0.40 0.98 19.42
N GLN A 175 -1.24 1.72 18.69
CA GLN A 175 -0.93 2.33 17.40
C GLN A 175 -1.94 3.46 17.11
N PHE A 176 -1.60 4.36 16.19
CA PHE A 176 -2.36 5.58 15.89
C PHE A 176 -3.48 5.41 14.85
N PHE A 177 -3.59 4.22 14.26
CA PHE A 177 -4.71 3.77 13.45
C PHE A 177 -5.06 2.33 13.80
N CYS A 178 -6.26 1.92 13.41
CA CYS A 178 -6.66 0.53 13.53
C CYS A 178 -5.95 -0.35 12.50
N GLU A 179 -5.17 -1.32 12.98
CA GLU A 179 -4.50 -2.33 12.16
C GLU A 179 -4.70 -3.73 12.77
N ILE A 180 -4.75 -4.75 11.91
CA ILE A 180 -5.00 -6.14 12.29
C ILE A 180 -4.04 -6.64 13.38
N PRO A 181 -2.70 -6.48 13.29
CA PRO A 181 -1.79 -7.02 14.30
C PRO A 181 -2.04 -6.48 15.70
N GLN A 182 -2.46 -5.22 15.82
CA GLN A 182 -2.73 -4.59 17.13
C GLN A 182 -4.09 -5.01 17.69
N ILE A 183 -5.09 -5.19 16.83
CA ILE A 183 -6.41 -5.69 17.26
C ILE A 183 -6.29 -7.15 17.71
N LEU A 184 -5.47 -7.96 17.01
CA LEU A 184 -5.23 -9.34 17.38
C LEU A 184 -4.57 -9.49 18.76
N LYS A 185 -3.71 -8.56 19.19
CA LYS A 185 -3.14 -8.56 20.56
C LYS A 185 -4.23 -8.46 21.63
N LEU A 186 -5.36 -7.83 21.34
CA LEU A 186 -6.48 -7.65 22.28
C LEU A 186 -7.42 -8.87 22.33
N SER A 187 -7.31 -9.79 21.38
CA SER A 187 -8.17 -10.97 21.25
C SER A 187 -7.77 -12.12 22.18
N CYS A 188 -8.72 -13.02 22.46
CA CYS A 188 -8.48 -14.18 23.33
C CYS A 188 -7.61 -15.27 22.65
N SER A 189 -6.77 -15.96 23.43
CA SER A 189 -5.65 -16.81 22.98
C SER A 189 -6.00 -17.96 22.02
N ASP A 190 -7.13 -18.64 22.23
CA ASP A 190 -7.48 -19.86 21.47
C ASP A 190 -7.89 -19.58 20.02
N VAL A 191 -8.22 -18.32 19.69
CA VAL A 191 -8.67 -17.94 18.34
C VAL A 191 -7.58 -17.25 17.51
N TYR A 192 -6.45 -16.94 18.14
CA TYR A 192 -5.22 -16.46 17.48
C TYR A 192 -4.70 -17.43 16.40
N LEU A 193 -4.88 -18.74 16.62
CA LEU A 193 -4.43 -19.79 15.68
C LEU A 193 -5.15 -19.73 14.34
N ARG A 194 -6.44 -19.34 14.30
CA ARG A 194 -7.24 -19.28 13.07
C ARG A 194 -6.85 -18.09 12.20
N GLU A 195 -6.59 -16.94 12.82
CA GLU A 195 -6.03 -15.78 12.12
C GLU A 195 -4.58 -15.99 11.71
N GLY A 196 -3.79 -16.71 12.52
CA GLY A 196 -2.45 -17.13 12.16
C GLY A 196 -2.41 -17.89 10.83
N GLN A 197 -3.39 -18.75 10.56
CA GLN A 197 -3.49 -19.47 9.27
C GLN A 197 -3.76 -18.52 8.09
N LEU A 198 -4.63 -17.54 8.26
CA LEU A 198 -4.94 -16.55 7.21
C LEU A 198 -3.77 -15.61 6.96
N LEU A 199 -3.06 -15.20 8.01
CA LEU A 199 -1.84 -14.41 7.89
C LEU A 199 -0.75 -15.19 7.16
N ILE A 200 -0.57 -16.48 7.46
CA ILE A 200 0.36 -17.36 6.73
C ILE A 200 -0.04 -17.45 5.25
N PHE A 201 -1.33 -17.65 4.95
CA PHE A 201 -1.81 -17.71 3.57
C PHE A 201 -1.53 -16.41 2.80
N SER A 202 -1.84 -15.26 3.41
CA SER A 202 -1.57 -13.94 2.84
C SER A 202 -0.06 -13.68 2.65
N ALA A 203 0.77 -14.09 3.60
CA ALA A 203 2.23 -14.00 3.50
C ALA A 203 2.78 -14.88 2.37
N CYS A 204 2.23 -16.09 2.18
CA CYS A 204 2.59 -16.96 1.06
C CYS A 204 2.23 -16.32 -0.29
N LEU A 205 1.01 -15.78 -0.43
CA LEU A 205 0.59 -15.07 -1.64
C LEU A 205 1.50 -13.88 -1.95
N THR A 206 1.80 -13.08 -0.92
CA THR A 206 2.72 -11.93 -1.03
C THR A 206 4.10 -12.39 -1.49
N THR A 207 4.62 -13.49 -0.93
CA THR A 207 5.91 -14.06 -1.32
C THR A 207 5.92 -14.53 -2.77
N VAL A 208 4.84 -15.16 -3.25
CA VAL A 208 4.72 -15.60 -4.64
C VAL A 208 4.78 -14.41 -5.59
N CYS A 209 4.04 -13.34 -5.29
CA CYS A 209 4.10 -12.07 -6.05
C CYS A 209 5.51 -11.48 -6.03
N PHE A 210 6.19 -11.44 -4.88
CA PHE A 210 7.56 -10.97 -4.78
C PHE A 210 8.52 -11.77 -5.68
N VAL A 211 8.47 -13.10 -5.60
CA VAL A 211 9.29 -13.99 -6.43
C VAL A 211 8.99 -13.75 -7.91
N PHE A 212 7.72 -13.58 -8.28
CA PHE A 212 7.34 -13.28 -9.66
C PHE A 212 7.93 -11.96 -10.17
N ILE A 213 7.89 -10.90 -9.36
CA ILE A 213 8.52 -9.61 -9.70
C ILE A 213 10.02 -9.80 -9.89
N VAL A 214 10.71 -10.44 -8.95
CA VAL A 214 12.16 -10.68 -9.02
C VAL A 214 12.53 -11.47 -10.27
N VAL A 215 11.83 -12.58 -10.54
CA VAL A 215 12.09 -13.41 -11.73
C VAL A 215 11.86 -12.60 -13.01
N SER A 216 10.78 -11.82 -13.09
CA SER A 216 10.48 -10.95 -14.24
C SER A 216 11.65 -9.99 -14.51
N TYR A 217 12.15 -9.32 -13.47
CA TYR A 217 13.25 -8.37 -13.59
C TYR A 217 14.59 -9.03 -13.90
N VAL A 218 14.88 -10.21 -13.36
CA VAL A 218 16.08 -10.98 -13.74
C VAL A 218 16.06 -11.29 -15.23
N GLN A 219 14.91 -11.68 -15.79
CA GLN A 219 14.79 -11.93 -17.24
C GLN A 219 14.88 -10.65 -18.07
N ILE A 220 14.25 -9.55 -17.61
CA ILE A 220 14.37 -8.23 -18.25
C ILE A 220 15.85 -7.84 -18.34
N PHE A 221 16.57 -7.84 -17.22
CA PHE A 221 17.98 -7.47 -17.21
C PHE A 221 18.83 -8.38 -18.08
N ARG A 222 18.57 -9.70 -18.11
CA ARG A 222 19.28 -10.61 -19.03
C ARG A 222 19.10 -10.23 -20.50
N VAL A 223 17.92 -9.78 -20.91
CA VAL A 223 17.66 -9.35 -22.28
C VAL A 223 18.29 -8.00 -22.54
N VAL A 224 18.14 -7.02 -21.63
CA VAL A 224 18.71 -5.68 -21.74
C VAL A 224 20.25 -5.75 -21.84
N LEU A 225 20.91 -6.54 -21.00
CA LEU A 225 22.37 -6.72 -21.03
C LEU A 225 22.90 -7.29 -22.35
N ARG A 226 22.05 -7.94 -23.16
CA ARG A 226 22.38 -8.49 -24.48
C ARG A 226 22.04 -7.54 -25.63
N MET A 227 21.38 -6.41 -25.37
CA MET A 227 21.03 -5.45 -26.42
C MET A 227 22.28 -4.70 -26.90
N PRO A 228 22.51 -4.60 -28.22
CA PRO A 228 23.68 -3.94 -28.79
C PRO A 228 23.57 -2.41 -28.89
N SER A 229 22.46 -1.80 -28.43
CA SER A 229 22.17 -0.36 -28.61
C SER A 229 22.02 0.35 -27.27
N ASP A 230 22.84 1.39 -27.05
CA ASP A 230 22.79 2.26 -25.87
C ASP A 230 21.41 2.94 -25.70
N GLN A 231 20.73 3.22 -26.81
CA GLN A 231 19.39 3.82 -26.79
C GLN A 231 18.33 2.82 -26.29
N GLY A 232 18.47 1.54 -26.62
CA GLY A 232 17.63 0.46 -26.09
C GLY A 232 17.81 0.27 -24.57
N TRP A 233 19.06 0.39 -24.10
CA TRP A 233 19.36 0.37 -22.66
C TRP A 233 18.70 1.54 -21.94
N TYR A 234 18.89 2.77 -22.43
CA TYR A 234 18.34 3.96 -21.80
C TYR A 234 16.81 3.88 -21.65
N LYS A 235 16.11 3.44 -22.71
CA LYS A 235 14.66 3.26 -22.69
C LYS A 235 14.21 2.20 -21.68
N ALA A 236 14.92 1.07 -21.60
CA ALA A 236 14.62 0.01 -20.64
C ALA A 236 14.84 0.49 -19.19
N PHE A 237 15.94 1.18 -18.90
CA PHE A 237 16.22 1.68 -17.55
C PHE A 237 15.30 2.83 -17.12
N SER A 238 14.96 3.76 -18.02
CA SER A 238 14.04 4.86 -17.73
C SER A 238 12.66 4.35 -17.31
N THR A 239 12.21 3.25 -17.90
CA THR A 239 10.91 2.64 -17.59
C THR A 239 10.99 1.70 -16.38
N CYS A 240 12.02 0.84 -16.29
CA CYS A 240 12.15 -0.19 -15.26
C CYS A 240 12.53 0.33 -13.87
N LEU A 241 13.43 1.32 -13.79
CA LEU A 241 13.97 1.81 -12.52
C LEU A 241 12.92 2.46 -11.61
N PRO A 242 11.97 3.28 -12.14
CA PRO A 242 10.88 3.82 -11.33
C PRO A 242 10.07 2.73 -10.63
N HIS A 243 9.67 1.69 -11.36
CA HIS A 243 8.88 0.60 -10.77
C HIS A 243 9.69 -0.21 -9.76
N LEU A 244 10.96 -0.51 -10.03
CA LEU A 244 11.84 -1.14 -9.03
C LEU A 244 12.02 -0.30 -7.78
N ALA A 245 12.13 1.02 -7.92
CA ALA A 245 12.24 1.93 -6.78
C ALA A 245 10.96 1.90 -5.93
N VAL A 246 9.79 1.95 -6.57
CA VAL A 246 8.48 1.85 -5.89
C VAL A 246 8.33 0.49 -5.18
N VAL A 247 8.60 -0.63 -5.86
CA VAL A 247 8.54 -1.96 -5.24
C VAL A 247 9.53 -2.09 -4.09
N SER A 248 10.75 -1.57 -4.25
CA SER A 248 11.78 -1.63 -3.18
C SER A 248 11.37 -0.80 -1.98
N LEU A 249 10.84 0.41 -2.20
CA LEU A 249 10.30 1.26 -1.15
C LEU A 249 9.17 0.53 -0.41
N PHE A 250 8.19 0.00 -1.13
CA PHE A 250 7.04 -0.70 -0.57
C PHE A 250 7.45 -1.93 0.25
N VAL A 251 8.31 -2.80 -0.30
CA VAL A 251 8.72 -4.04 0.37
C VAL A 251 9.62 -3.76 1.58
N SER A 252 10.56 -2.81 1.46
CA SER A 252 11.50 -2.51 2.55
C SER A 252 10.83 -1.89 3.77
N THR A 253 9.83 -1.02 3.56
CA THR A 253 9.10 -0.38 4.66
C THR A 253 8.23 -1.38 5.41
N VAL A 254 7.60 -2.33 4.71
CA VAL A 254 6.79 -3.41 5.30
C VAL A 254 7.67 -4.39 6.08
N ILE A 255 8.81 -4.80 5.50
CA ILE A 255 9.79 -5.65 6.19
C ILE A 255 10.26 -4.98 7.48
N PHE A 256 10.60 -3.69 7.41
CA PHE A 256 11.07 -2.96 8.58
C PHE A 256 9.96 -2.77 9.62
N ALA A 257 8.70 -2.60 9.21
CA ALA A 257 7.57 -2.50 10.12
C ALA A 257 7.28 -3.78 10.91
N HIS A 258 7.47 -4.95 10.29
CA HIS A 258 7.10 -6.22 10.92
C HIS A 258 8.26 -7.03 11.51
N LEU A 259 9.50 -6.82 11.03
CA LEU A 259 10.68 -7.56 11.48
C LEU A 259 11.62 -6.75 12.38
N LYS A 260 11.22 -5.53 12.78
CA LYS A 260 12.01 -4.71 13.70
C LYS A 260 12.15 -5.41 15.07
N PRO A 261 13.37 -5.55 15.60
CA PRO A 261 13.58 -6.18 16.90
C PRO A 261 13.04 -5.29 18.04
N PRO A 262 12.46 -5.89 19.10
CA PRO A 262 11.89 -5.15 20.24
C PRO A 262 12.88 -4.21 20.93
N LEU A 263 14.19 -4.51 20.87
CA LEU A 263 15.24 -3.69 21.47
C LEU A 263 15.44 -2.32 20.80
N ILE A 264 14.94 -2.13 19.58
CA ILE A 264 15.00 -0.86 18.84
C ILE A 264 13.62 -0.14 18.90
N SER A 265 12.63 -0.71 19.59
CA SER A 265 11.29 -0.13 19.71
C SER A 265 11.29 1.08 20.65
N SER A 266 10.90 2.23 20.11
CA SER A 266 10.55 3.44 20.85
C SER A 266 9.36 4.07 20.16
N ALA A 267 8.52 4.80 20.90
CA ALA A 267 7.33 5.45 20.33
C ALA A 267 7.65 6.32 19.10
N SER A 268 8.81 7.01 19.09
CA SER A 268 9.26 7.82 17.96
C SER A 268 9.67 6.99 16.74
N ILE A 269 10.36 5.85 16.94
CA ILE A 269 10.76 4.99 15.82
C ILE A 269 9.54 4.23 15.29
N ASP A 270 8.65 3.75 16.15
CA ASP A 270 7.41 3.06 15.73
C ASP A 270 6.50 3.99 14.93
N LEU A 271 6.44 5.26 15.32
CA LEU A 271 5.79 6.29 14.53
C LEU A 271 6.45 6.50 13.16
N VAL A 272 7.76 6.73 13.11
CA VAL A 272 8.48 6.95 11.84
C VAL A 272 8.30 5.75 10.90
N VAL A 273 8.42 4.54 11.42
CA VAL A 273 8.19 3.30 10.69
C VAL A 273 6.79 3.27 10.11
N ALA A 274 5.80 3.61 10.93
CA ALA A 274 4.41 3.58 10.51
C ALA A 274 4.08 4.65 9.47
N VAL A 275 4.66 5.84 9.58
CA VAL A 275 4.60 6.87 8.52
C VAL A 275 5.27 6.38 7.24
N LEU A 276 6.44 5.73 7.36
CA LEU A 276 7.19 5.26 6.20
C LEU A 276 6.50 4.13 5.45
N TYR A 277 5.82 3.19 6.12
CA TYR A 277 5.13 2.11 5.41
C TYR A 277 3.74 2.52 4.91
N SER A 278 3.06 3.43 5.60
CA SER A 278 1.69 3.80 5.24
C SER A 278 1.60 5.04 4.34
N LEU A 279 2.41 6.07 4.58
CA LEU A 279 2.24 7.36 3.90
C LEU A 279 3.31 7.64 2.85
N ALA A 280 4.49 7.03 2.95
CA ALA A 280 5.56 7.27 1.98
C ALA A 280 5.28 6.69 0.59
N PRO A 281 4.77 5.45 0.42
CA PRO A 281 4.47 4.91 -0.90
C PRO A 281 3.49 5.80 -1.71
N PRO A 282 2.28 6.14 -1.23
CA PRO A 282 1.33 6.91 -2.03
C PRO A 282 1.80 8.35 -2.32
N ALA A 283 2.68 8.92 -1.49
CA ALA A 283 3.24 10.25 -1.71
C ALA A 283 4.45 10.26 -2.65
N LEU A 284 5.27 9.21 -2.65
CA LEU A 284 6.50 9.11 -3.45
C LEU A 284 6.25 8.46 -4.82
N ASN A 285 5.22 7.62 -4.95
CA ASN A 285 4.84 6.98 -6.22
C ASN A 285 4.73 8.02 -7.37
N PRO A 286 4.01 9.14 -7.22
CA PRO A 286 3.92 10.16 -8.28
C PRO A 286 5.26 10.80 -8.65
N LEU A 287 6.12 11.08 -7.66
CA LEU A 287 7.44 11.67 -7.89
C LEU A 287 8.35 10.70 -8.63
N ILE A 288 8.34 9.42 -8.24
CA ILE A 288 9.18 8.39 -8.84
C ILE A 288 8.78 8.15 -10.30
N TYR A 289 7.47 8.09 -10.60
CA TYR A 289 6.98 7.90 -11.96
C TYR A 289 7.12 9.16 -12.83
N SER A 290 6.89 10.37 -12.30
CA SER A 290 7.03 11.62 -13.07
C SER A 290 8.49 12.01 -13.31
N MET A 291 9.39 11.89 -12.33
CA MET A 291 10.77 12.37 -12.49
C MET A 291 11.61 11.59 -13.51
N ARG A 292 11.19 10.39 -13.90
CA ARG A 292 11.96 9.51 -14.79
C ARG A 292 11.24 9.11 -16.08
N ASN A 293 9.95 9.38 -16.19
CA ASN A 293 9.20 9.14 -17.41
C ASN A 293 9.03 10.47 -18.17
N GLN A 294 9.80 10.64 -19.25
CA GLN A 294 9.79 11.86 -20.05
C GLN A 294 8.41 12.16 -20.63
N GLU A 295 7.68 11.15 -21.08
CA GLU A 295 6.32 11.30 -21.61
C GLU A 295 5.35 11.83 -20.54
N LEU A 296 5.53 11.43 -19.28
CA LEU A 296 4.72 11.96 -18.17
C LEU A 296 5.15 13.38 -17.76
N LYS A 297 6.44 13.72 -17.89
CA LYS A 297 6.91 15.11 -17.67
C LYS A 297 6.40 16.06 -18.73
N ASP A 298 6.34 15.63 -19.98
CA ASP A 298 5.92 16.49 -21.08
C ASP A 298 4.40 16.74 -21.02
N ALA A 299 3.64 15.86 -20.37
CA ALA A 299 2.20 15.97 -20.15
C ALA A 299 1.76 16.65 -18.84
N LEU A 300 2.67 16.79 -17.86
CA LEU A 300 2.45 17.45 -16.56
C LEU A 300 2.88 18.92 -16.60
#